data_AF-A0A6N9Q4R6-F1
#
_entry.id   AF-A0A6N9Q4R6-F1
#
_cell.length_a   1.000
_cell.length_b   1.000
_cell.length_c   1.000
_cell.angle_alpha   90.00
_cell.angle_beta   90.00
_cell.angle_gamma   90.00
#
_symmetry.space_group_name_H-M   'P 1'
#
loop_
_entity.id
_entity.type
_entity.pdbx_description
1 polymer ?
#
loop_
_entity_poly.entity_id
_entity_poly.type
_entity_poly.pdbx_seq_one_letter_code
_entity_poly.pdbx_strand_id
1 'polypeptide(L)'
;MITTQKKYGIDKKIYGVVSQNDCNPEAIILFFPGYGQAMSEKNYLFSTIRKVLTPILTNYKFIQFDYIGHGDSMGELGEVSLSTMIDSVMQVIDDELNPEVTKVQFIANGLGCVIANEVLKLLNNKIKIELLFIHPPIQKIKKIEQIFPKQMLNDLKSKGSMDTQELCPGMDYYTFSDFNMEQVDFFSRLGSYMLYLHGQKCSYKLINEIDNLNFVNELRQLNNIKVVIGEKDEESIQMLNQNLPEISIIKLPDVYYFHDHPKAVDYIIQVIHKSEKN
;
A
#
# COMPACT_ATOMS: atom_id res chain seq x y z
N MET A 1 -14.84 15.32 -15.83
CA MET A 1 -13.64 14.71 -15.21
C MET A 1 -12.42 15.54 -15.53
N ILE A 2 -11.86 16.14 -14.49
CA ILE A 2 -10.59 16.86 -14.55
C ILE A 2 -9.54 15.91 -13.97
N THR A 3 -8.47 15.66 -14.73
CA THR A 3 -7.31 14.91 -14.25
C THR A 3 -6.07 15.79 -14.41
N THR A 4 -5.31 15.98 -13.34
CA THR A 4 -4.11 16.81 -13.33
C THR A 4 -2.96 16.08 -12.66
N GLN A 5 -1.75 16.31 -13.15
CA GLN A 5 -0.54 15.98 -12.42
C GLN A 5 -0.24 17.10 -11.43
N LYS A 6 0.18 16.74 -10.22
CA LYS A 6 0.51 17.68 -9.15
C LYS A 6 1.81 17.26 -8.48
N LYS A 7 2.50 18.25 -7.93
CA LYS A 7 3.65 18.06 -7.06
C LYS A 7 3.32 18.51 -5.65
N TYR A 8 3.69 17.72 -4.66
CA TYR A 8 3.34 17.90 -3.26
C TYR A 8 4.53 18.25 -2.39
N GLY A 9 4.22 18.87 -1.25
CA GLY A 9 5.20 19.28 -0.26
C GLY A 9 5.87 20.60 -0.59
N ILE A 10 6.67 21.09 0.37
CA ILE A 10 7.38 22.37 0.28
C ILE A 10 8.35 22.36 -0.91
N ASP A 11 9.10 21.27 -1.06
CA ASP A 11 10.11 21.13 -2.10
C ASP A 11 9.57 20.59 -3.44
N LYS A 12 8.26 20.31 -3.54
CA LYS A 12 7.61 19.76 -4.75
C LYS A 12 8.29 18.48 -5.26
N LYS A 13 8.72 17.61 -4.33
CA LYS A 13 9.45 16.36 -4.57
C LYS A 13 8.55 15.14 -4.77
N ILE A 14 7.30 15.23 -4.34
CA ILE A 14 6.34 14.13 -4.41
C ILE A 14 5.45 14.33 -5.63
N TYR A 15 5.41 13.37 -6.54
CA TYR A 15 4.55 13.42 -7.72
C TYR A 15 3.24 12.68 -7.45
N GLY A 16 2.16 13.21 -8.01
CA GLY A 16 0.88 12.53 -7.98
C GLY A 16 -0.08 12.95 -9.08
N VAL A 17 -1.19 12.24 -9.13
CA VAL A 17 -2.28 12.44 -10.06
C VAL A 17 -3.56 12.64 -9.26
N VAL A 18 -4.22 13.76 -9.52
CA VAL A 18 -5.51 14.12 -8.93
C VAL A 18 -6.59 13.92 -9.97
N SER A 19 -7.75 13.40 -9.55
CA SER A 19 -8.95 13.40 -10.37
C SER A 19 -10.20 13.72 -9.58
N GLN A 20 -11.02 14.61 -10.14
CA GLN A 20 -12.28 15.04 -9.55
C GLN A 20 -13.23 15.49 -10.67
N ASN A 21 -14.52 15.51 -10.36
CA ASN A 21 -15.55 16.12 -11.22
C ASN A 21 -15.98 17.48 -10.69
N ASP A 22 -16.21 17.57 -9.38
CA ASP A 22 -16.47 18.83 -8.72
C ASP A 22 -15.19 19.65 -8.57
N CYS A 23 -15.30 20.98 -8.59
CA CYS A 23 -14.21 21.89 -8.21
C CYS A 23 -14.00 21.88 -6.69
N ASN A 24 -15.06 21.66 -5.91
CA ASN A 24 -15.07 21.71 -4.44
C ASN A 24 -15.54 20.37 -3.86
N PRO A 25 -14.69 19.33 -3.91
CA PRO A 25 -15.04 18.00 -3.41
C PRO A 25 -15.13 17.98 -1.87
N GLU A 26 -16.22 17.43 -1.34
CA GLU A 26 -16.45 17.27 0.11
C GLU A 26 -15.75 16.03 0.69
N ALA A 27 -15.29 15.12 -0.17
CA ALA A 27 -14.64 13.89 0.24
C ALA A 27 -13.36 13.61 -0.56
N ILE A 28 -12.39 12.96 0.09
CA ILE A 28 -11.12 12.55 -0.52
C ILE A 28 -10.95 11.03 -0.45
N ILE A 29 -10.51 10.43 -1.54
CA ILE A 29 -9.92 9.08 -1.59
C ILE A 29 -8.42 9.23 -1.83
N LEU A 30 -7.62 8.74 -0.89
CA LEU A 30 -6.16 8.73 -0.97
C LEU A 30 -5.66 7.30 -1.10
N PHE A 31 -4.82 7.06 -2.12
CA PHE A 31 -4.28 5.74 -2.43
C PHE A 31 -2.87 5.55 -1.87
N PHE A 32 -2.63 4.44 -1.17
CA PHE A 32 -1.35 4.11 -0.51
C PHE A 32 -0.73 2.87 -1.17
N PRO A 33 0.23 3.04 -2.09
CA PRO A 33 0.83 1.91 -2.81
C PRO A 33 1.66 1.00 -1.92
N GLY A 34 1.89 -0.22 -2.43
CA GLY A 34 2.77 -1.19 -1.81
C GLY A 34 4.25 -0.78 -1.92
N TYR A 35 5.12 -1.54 -1.28
CA TYR A 35 6.56 -1.29 -1.31
C TYR A 35 7.14 -1.41 -2.73
N GLY A 36 7.94 -0.44 -3.15
CA GLY A 36 8.56 -0.43 -4.48
C GLY A 36 7.58 -0.30 -5.64
N GLN A 37 6.31 0.04 -5.36
CA GLN A 37 5.29 0.26 -6.38
C GLN A 37 5.15 1.75 -6.69
N ALA A 38 4.81 2.05 -7.95
CA ALA A 38 4.38 3.38 -8.34
C ALA A 38 2.92 3.62 -7.93
N MET A 39 2.47 4.87 -8.01
CA MET A 39 1.15 5.35 -7.62
C MET A 39 -0.02 4.64 -8.33
N SER A 40 0.26 4.02 -9.48
CA SER A 40 -0.69 3.22 -10.25
C SER A 40 -0.93 1.83 -9.67
N GLU A 41 0.03 1.32 -8.91
CA GLU A 41 0.11 -0.02 -8.35
C GLU A 41 0.14 -1.12 -9.45
N LYS A 42 0.50 -2.37 -9.09
CA LYS A 42 0.55 -3.48 -10.05
C LYS A 42 -0.80 -3.65 -10.76
N ASN A 43 -0.75 -4.04 -12.03
CA ASN A 43 -1.92 -4.18 -12.91
C ASN A 43 -2.80 -2.92 -12.97
N TYR A 44 -2.23 -1.74 -12.67
CA TYR A 44 -2.92 -0.46 -12.63
C TYR A 44 -4.10 -0.44 -11.64
N LEU A 45 -4.03 -1.17 -10.53
CA LEU A 45 -5.12 -1.27 -9.54
C LEU A 45 -5.71 0.10 -9.18
N PHE A 46 -4.89 1.03 -8.67
CA PHE A 46 -5.38 2.34 -8.23
C PHE A 46 -5.76 3.25 -9.38
N SER A 47 -5.04 3.16 -10.51
CA SER A 47 -5.41 3.93 -11.70
C SER A 47 -6.75 3.51 -12.28
N THR A 48 -7.08 2.22 -12.21
CA THR A 48 -8.36 1.66 -12.67
C THR A 48 -9.48 2.08 -11.72
N ILE A 49 -9.27 1.94 -10.41
CA ILE A 49 -10.23 2.43 -9.40
C ILE A 49 -10.53 3.91 -9.61
N ARG A 50 -9.50 4.77 -9.71
CA ARG A 50 -9.66 6.21 -9.97
C ARG A 50 -10.49 6.47 -11.22
N LYS A 51 -10.11 5.87 -12.36
CA LYS A 51 -10.77 6.11 -13.67
C LYS A 51 -12.24 5.69 -13.66
N VAL A 52 -12.57 4.57 -13.02
CA VAL A 52 -13.93 4.03 -12.99
C VAL A 52 -14.81 4.76 -11.98
N LEU A 53 -14.27 5.11 -10.81
CA LEU A 53 -15.07 5.71 -9.74
C LEU A 53 -15.20 7.24 -9.85
N THR A 54 -14.23 7.95 -10.43
CA THR A 54 -14.32 9.42 -10.55
C THR A 54 -15.62 9.87 -11.23
N PRO A 55 -16.07 9.29 -12.38
CA PRO A 55 -17.33 9.66 -13.02
C PRO A 55 -18.59 9.42 -12.17
N ILE A 56 -18.52 8.50 -11.20
CA ILE A 56 -19.68 8.02 -10.43
C ILE A 56 -19.76 8.73 -9.08
N LEU A 57 -18.61 8.94 -8.43
CA LEU A 57 -18.49 9.57 -7.12
C LEU A 57 -18.14 11.05 -7.32
N THR A 58 -19.14 11.84 -7.72
CA THR A 58 -18.92 13.21 -8.21
C THR A 58 -18.40 14.20 -7.16
N ASN A 59 -18.72 13.97 -5.88
CA ASN A 59 -18.26 14.77 -4.73
C ASN A 59 -16.91 14.29 -4.17
N TYR A 60 -16.27 13.31 -4.80
CA TYR A 60 -14.98 12.77 -4.39
C TYR A 60 -13.82 13.34 -5.22
N LYS A 61 -12.71 13.59 -4.51
CA LYS A 61 -11.38 13.79 -5.07
C LYS A 61 -10.55 12.53 -4.90
N PHE A 62 -9.96 12.06 -5.98
CA PHE A 62 -9.11 10.88 -6.00
C PHE A 62 -7.66 11.30 -6.14
N ILE A 63 -6.81 10.90 -5.19
CA ILE A 63 -5.41 11.32 -5.11
C ILE A 63 -4.52 10.08 -5.11
N GLN A 64 -3.76 9.92 -6.18
CA GLN A 64 -2.69 8.94 -6.29
C GLN A 64 -1.36 9.69 -6.19
N PHE A 65 -0.37 9.15 -5.50
CA PHE A 65 0.97 9.74 -5.41
C PHE A 65 2.04 8.66 -5.25
N ASP A 66 3.26 9.00 -5.60
CA ASP A 66 4.45 8.19 -5.36
C ASP A 66 5.10 8.64 -4.05
N TYR A 67 5.45 7.72 -3.16
CA TYR A 67 6.31 8.05 -2.02
C TYR A 67 7.67 8.58 -2.48
N ILE A 68 8.35 9.36 -1.64
CA ILE A 68 9.77 9.67 -1.87
C ILE A 68 10.55 8.35 -2.08
N GLY A 69 11.43 8.32 -3.08
CA GLY A 69 12.18 7.14 -3.50
C GLY A 69 11.39 6.10 -4.32
N HIS A 70 10.15 6.40 -4.72
CA HIS A 70 9.32 5.54 -5.56
C HIS A 70 8.88 6.27 -6.83
N GLY A 71 8.62 5.51 -7.91
CA GLY A 71 8.03 6.02 -9.14
C GLY A 71 8.70 7.28 -9.68
N ASP A 72 7.90 8.33 -9.91
CA ASP A 72 8.37 9.62 -10.42
C ASP A 72 8.79 10.60 -9.30
N SER A 73 8.58 10.24 -8.04
CA SER A 73 8.98 11.04 -6.89
C SER A 73 10.50 11.01 -6.68
N MET A 74 11.04 12.11 -6.16
CA MET A 74 12.49 12.25 -5.96
C MET A 74 13.03 11.22 -4.94
N GLY A 75 14.28 10.77 -5.14
CA GLY A 75 15.01 9.89 -4.24
C GLY A 75 15.25 8.50 -4.83
N GLU A 76 15.89 7.62 -4.05
CA GLU A 76 16.08 6.21 -4.40
C GLU A 76 15.36 5.29 -3.41
N LEU A 77 14.83 4.15 -3.90
CA LEU A 77 14.18 3.15 -3.04
C LEU A 77 15.11 2.62 -1.94
N GLY A 78 16.42 2.57 -2.20
CA GLY A 78 17.42 2.12 -1.23
C GLY A 78 17.58 3.02 -0.01
N GLU A 79 17.04 4.23 -0.04
CA GLU A 79 17.16 5.22 1.04
C GLU A 79 15.87 5.39 1.86
N VAL A 80 14.79 4.71 1.46
CA VAL A 80 13.48 4.89 2.10
C VAL A 80 13.43 4.23 3.48
N SER A 81 12.56 4.77 4.33
CA SER A 81 12.12 4.18 5.61
C SER A 81 10.62 4.40 5.80
N LEU A 82 10.01 3.75 6.80
CA LEU A 82 8.60 3.97 7.12
C LEU A 82 8.35 5.45 7.39
N SER A 83 9.25 6.12 8.12
CA SER A 83 9.15 7.54 8.41
C SER A 83 9.08 8.41 7.14
N THR A 84 9.94 8.17 6.13
CA THR A 84 9.93 8.98 4.90
C THR A 84 8.67 8.74 4.08
N MET A 85 8.12 7.52 4.12
CA MET A 85 6.85 7.20 3.48
C MET A 85 5.69 7.91 4.20
N ILE A 86 5.64 7.88 5.53
CA ILE A 86 4.65 8.60 6.36
C ILE A 86 4.73 10.11 6.09
N ASP A 87 5.93 10.68 6.10
CA ASP A 87 6.16 12.11 5.81
C ASP A 87 5.69 12.50 4.41
N SER A 88 5.82 11.59 3.44
CA SER A 88 5.30 11.81 2.09
C SER A 88 3.77 11.93 2.11
N VAL A 89 3.09 11.05 2.84
CA VAL A 89 1.63 11.11 2.97
C VAL A 89 1.19 12.39 3.68
N MET A 90 1.84 12.74 4.78
CA MET A 90 1.48 13.94 5.55
C MET A 90 1.59 15.19 4.68
N GLN A 91 2.63 15.31 3.85
CA GLN A 91 2.76 16.42 2.89
C GLN A 91 1.65 16.44 1.84
N VAL A 92 1.20 15.27 1.36
CA VAL A 92 0.07 15.19 0.41
C VAL A 92 -1.23 15.61 1.10
N ILE A 93 -1.45 15.15 2.33
CA ILE A 93 -2.65 15.49 3.11
C ILE A 93 -2.66 17.00 3.41
N ASP A 94 -1.56 17.57 3.89
CA ASP A 94 -1.47 19.00 4.21
C ASP A 94 -1.76 19.89 2.99
N ASP A 95 -1.35 19.46 1.77
CA ASP A 95 -1.57 20.17 0.51
C ASP A 95 -2.99 19.99 -0.08
N GLU A 96 -3.76 19.02 0.40
CA GLU A 96 -5.05 18.60 -0.23
C GLU A 96 -6.25 18.72 0.69
N LEU A 97 -6.01 18.60 1.99
CA LEU A 97 -7.00 18.74 3.02
C LEU A 97 -7.36 20.22 3.19
N ASN A 98 -8.64 20.52 2.96
CA ASN A 98 -9.17 21.87 3.09
C ASN A 98 -10.44 21.83 3.96
N PRO A 99 -10.96 22.99 4.42
CA PRO A 99 -12.10 23.04 5.34
C PRO A 99 -13.42 22.44 4.82
N GLU A 100 -13.57 22.27 3.51
CA GLU A 100 -14.78 21.71 2.89
C GLU A 100 -14.77 20.16 2.92
N VAL A 101 -13.59 19.56 3.14
CA VAL A 101 -13.44 18.11 3.20
C VAL A 101 -13.94 17.59 4.54
N THR A 102 -15.05 16.87 4.52
CA THR A 102 -15.70 16.29 5.71
C THR A 102 -15.37 14.81 5.89
N LYS A 103 -14.93 14.13 4.83
CA LYS A 103 -14.63 12.70 4.81
C LYS A 103 -13.34 12.42 4.04
N VAL A 104 -12.53 11.52 4.60
CA VAL A 104 -11.36 10.96 3.90
C VAL A 104 -11.46 9.44 3.93
N GLN A 105 -11.16 8.79 2.81
CA GLN A 105 -11.06 7.35 2.72
C GLN A 105 -9.64 6.98 2.29
N PHE A 106 -8.98 6.15 3.10
CA PHE A 106 -7.68 5.58 2.75
C PHE A 106 -7.90 4.23 2.09
N ILE A 107 -7.37 4.08 0.88
CA ILE A 107 -7.33 2.81 0.17
C ILE A 107 -5.87 2.40 0.06
N ALA A 108 -5.50 1.35 0.77
CA ALA A 108 -4.09 1.00 0.97
C ALA A 108 -3.81 -0.45 0.60
N ASN A 109 -2.63 -0.72 0.02
CA ASN A 109 -2.20 -2.07 -0.36
C ASN A 109 -0.89 -2.46 0.34
N GLY A 110 -0.80 -3.68 0.87
CA GLY A 110 0.43 -4.21 1.45
C GLY A 110 1.04 -3.29 2.51
N LEU A 111 2.31 -2.87 2.31
CA LEU A 111 3.00 -1.94 3.21
C LEU A 111 2.28 -0.59 3.33
N GLY A 112 1.58 -0.15 2.29
CA GLY A 112 0.76 1.06 2.33
C GLY A 112 -0.29 1.01 3.44
N CYS A 113 -0.77 -0.18 3.86
CA CYS A 113 -1.70 -0.33 4.98
C CYS A 113 -1.07 0.06 6.31
N VAL A 114 0.22 -0.27 6.50
CA VAL A 114 0.99 0.13 7.68
C VAL A 114 1.14 1.65 7.69
N ILE A 115 1.51 2.24 6.55
CA ILE A 115 1.65 3.70 6.43
C ILE A 115 0.33 4.41 6.70
N ALA A 116 -0.78 3.92 6.13
CA ALA A 116 -2.11 4.48 6.35
C ALA A 116 -2.53 4.44 7.83
N ASN A 117 -2.18 3.36 8.54
CA ASN A 117 -2.42 3.23 9.97
C ASN A 117 -1.63 4.26 10.79
N GLU A 118 -0.34 4.41 10.52
CA GLU A 118 0.49 5.39 11.24
C GLU A 118 0.02 6.82 10.97
N VAL A 119 -0.34 7.15 9.72
CA VAL A 119 -0.89 8.44 9.36
C VAL A 119 -2.22 8.71 10.08
N LEU A 120 -3.11 7.72 10.18
CA LEU A 120 -4.36 7.85 10.93
C LEU A 120 -4.11 8.25 12.40
N LYS A 121 -3.13 7.63 13.06
CA LYS A 121 -2.75 7.96 14.45
C LYS A 121 -2.31 9.42 14.58
N LEU A 122 -1.60 9.97 13.59
CA LEU A 122 -1.12 11.36 13.59
C LEU A 122 -2.24 12.39 13.37
N LEU A 123 -3.31 12.02 12.66
CA LEU A 123 -4.41 12.95 12.32
C LEU A 123 -5.40 13.22 13.47
N ASN A 124 -5.27 12.49 14.60
CA ASN A 124 -5.95 12.80 15.87
C ASN A 124 -7.47 13.06 15.77
N ASN A 125 -8.18 12.29 14.93
CA ASN A 125 -9.66 12.34 14.80
C ASN A 125 -10.25 13.69 14.36
N LYS A 126 -9.48 14.59 13.74
CA LYS A 126 -10.01 15.87 13.24
C LYS A 126 -11.03 15.71 12.12
N ILE A 127 -10.97 14.58 11.40
CA ILE A 127 -11.78 14.28 10.22
C ILE A 127 -12.20 12.82 10.28
N LYS A 128 -13.40 12.52 9.75
CA LYS A 128 -13.86 11.13 9.62
C LYS A 128 -13.00 10.42 8.58
N ILE A 129 -12.23 9.43 9.02
CA ILE A 129 -11.38 8.61 8.16
C ILE A 129 -11.97 7.20 8.09
N GLU A 130 -12.18 6.72 6.86
CA GLU A 130 -12.57 5.33 6.58
C GLU A 130 -11.39 4.58 5.97
N LEU A 131 -11.20 3.32 6.38
CA LEU A 131 -10.07 2.51 5.95
C LEU A 131 -10.54 1.32 5.10
N LEU A 132 -9.93 1.18 3.92
CA LEU A 132 -10.00 -0.02 3.09
C LEU A 132 -8.59 -0.54 2.85
N PHE A 133 -8.24 -1.64 3.51
CA PHE A 133 -6.95 -2.29 3.38
C PHE A 133 -7.03 -3.46 2.40
N ILE A 134 -6.07 -3.56 1.50
CA ILE A 134 -5.97 -4.58 0.45
C ILE A 134 -4.70 -5.37 0.73
N HIS A 135 -4.85 -6.67 1.00
CA HIS A 135 -3.76 -7.56 1.43
C HIS A 135 -2.82 -6.94 2.48
N PRO A 136 -3.35 -6.45 3.62
CA PRO A 136 -2.47 -5.98 4.68
C PRO A 136 -1.54 -7.11 5.17
N PRO A 137 -0.32 -6.79 5.64
CA PRO A 137 0.63 -7.78 6.13
C PRO A 137 0.20 -8.33 7.51
N ILE A 138 -0.87 -9.14 7.51
CA ILE A 138 -1.52 -9.68 8.72
C ILE A 138 -0.71 -10.82 9.31
N GLN A 139 -0.17 -11.71 8.49
CA GLN A 139 0.65 -12.77 9.05
C GLN A 139 1.85 -12.16 9.76
N LYS A 140 2.31 -12.83 10.83
CA LYS A 140 3.61 -12.49 11.37
C LYS A 140 4.61 -12.78 10.28
N ILE A 141 5.07 -11.72 9.61
CA ILE A 141 6.19 -11.79 8.69
C ILE A 141 7.30 -12.51 9.44
N LYS A 142 7.76 -13.65 8.90
CA LYS A 142 8.86 -14.39 9.53
C LYS A 142 9.99 -13.40 9.77
N LYS A 143 10.72 -13.59 10.87
CA LYS A 143 11.86 -12.73 11.15
C LYS A 143 12.81 -12.77 9.97
N ILE A 144 13.36 -11.62 9.56
CA ILE A 144 14.23 -11.52 8.39
C ILE A 144 15.44 -12.46 8.47
N GLU A 145 15.88 -12.76 9.70
CA GLU A 145 16.92 -13.74 10.04
C GLU A 145 16.58 -15.18 9.66
N GLN A 146 15.28 -15.50 9.53
CA GLN A 146 14.75 -16.80 9.14
C GLN A 146 14.56 -16.91 7.62
N ILE A 147 14.44 -15.78 6.92
CA ILE A 147 14.17 -15.70 5.48
C ILE A 147 15.46 -15.53 4.68
N PHE A 148 16.37 -14.67 5.18
CA PHE A 148 17.57 -14.27 4.46
C PHE A 148 18.83 -14.87 5.09
N PRO A 149 19.78 -15.37 4.28
CA PRO A 149 21.06 -15.85 4.80
C PRO A 149 21.80 -14.80 5.62
N LYS A 150 22.46 -15.22 6.70
CA LYS A 150 23.19 -14.31 7.60
C LYS A 150 24.22 -13.42 6.88
N GLN A 151 24.95 -13.97 5.91
CA GLN A 151 25.92 -13.19 5.13
C GLN A 151 25.25 -12.05 4.36
N MET A 152 24.13 -12.36 3.69
CA MET A 152 23.34 -11.37 2.96
C MET A 152 22.82 -10.25 3.89
N LEU A 153 22.33 -10.59 5.08
CA LEU A 153 21.90 -9.59 6.05
C LEU A 153 23.05 -8.71 6.57
N ASN A 154 24.25 -9.28 6.76
CA ASN A 154 25.43 -8.51 7.12
C ASN A 154 25.85 -7.56 5.99
N ASP A 155 25.78 -8.02 4.75
CA ASP A 155 26.10 -7.21 3.57
C ASP A 155 25.08 -6.08 3.42
N LEU A 156 23.78 -6.37 3.59
CA LEU A 156 22.71 -5.38 3.56
C LEU A 156 22.94 -4.30 4.64
N LYS A 157 23.24 -4.74 5.87
CA LYS A 157 23.49 -3.85 7.00
C LYS A 157 24.72 -2.97 6.80
N SER A 158 25.80 -3.52 6.27
CA SER A 158 27.06 -2.80 6.06
C SER A 158 26.98 -1.81 4.90
N LYS A 159 26.29 -2.18 3.80
CA LYS A 159 26.06 -1.31 2.64
C LYS A 159 24.95 -0.29 2.87
N GLY A 160 24.06 -0.52 3.84
CA GLY A 160 22.86 0.28 4.11
C GLY A 160 21.70 -0.01 3.15
N SER A 161 21.99 -0.38 1.91
CA SER A 161 21.03 -0.90 0.94
C SER A 161 21.68 -1.92 0.01
N MET A 162 20.87 -2.73 -0.67
CA MET A 162 21.35 -3.74 -1.63
C MET A 162 20.38 -3.88 -2.79
N ASP A 163 20.86 -4.23 -3.98
CA ASP A 163 19.97 -4.59 -5.09
C ASP A 163 19.04 -5.73 -4.66
N THR A 164 17.75 -5.59 -4.95
CA THR A 164 16.76 -6.59 -4.58
C THR A 164 17.01 -7.93 -5.29
N GLN A 165 17.64 -7.93 -6.47
CA GLN A 165 18.06 -9.16 -7.14
C GLN A 165 19.17 -9.90 -6.39
N GLU A 166 20.02 -9.19 -5.64
CA GLU A 166 21.00 -9.83 -4.73
C GLU A 166 20.28 -10.42 -3.50
N LEU A 167 19.21 -9.78 -3.02
CA LEU A 167 18.44 -10.23 -1.85
C LEU A 167 17.50 -11.41 -2.16
N CYS A 168 16.87 -11.41 -3.33
CA CYS A 168 15.91 -12.39 -3.79
C CYS A 168 16.28 -12.86 -5.21
N PRO A 169 17.35 -13.65 -5.36
CA PRO A 169 17.82 -14.07 -6.68
C PRO A 169 16.79 -14.93 -7.40
N GLY A 170 16.62 -14.68 -8.69
CA GLY A 170 15.70 -15.37 -9.59
C GLY A 170 15.38 -14.52 -10.81
N MET A 171 14.91 -15.15 -11.89
CA MET A 171 14.63 -14.50 -13.18
C MET A 171 13.33 -14.98 -13.84
N ASP A 172 12.76 -16.12 -13.45
CA ASP A 172 11.47 -16.59 -13.97
C ASP A 172 10.28 -15.97 -13.21
N TYR A 173 9.89 -14.75 -13.62
CA TYR A 173 8.76 -14.03 -13.00
C TYR A 173 7.37 -14.56 -13.38
N TYR A 174 7.28 -15.61 -14.21
CA TYR A 174 6.00 -16.21 -14.60
C TYR A 174 5.63 -17.37 -13.68
N THR A 175 6.60 -18.21 -13.32
CA THR A 175 6.35 -19.37 -12.47
C THR A 175 7.04 -19.28 -11.11
N PHE A 176 7.99 -18.35 -10.95
CA PHE A 176 8.87 -18.24 -9.79
C PHE A 176 9.70 -19.51 -9.53
N SER A 177 9.89 -20.36 -10.54
CA SER A 177 10.54 -21.68 -10.40
C SER A 177 11.99 -21.63 -9.91
N ASP A 178 12.70 -20.53 -10.15
CA ASP A 178 14.10 -20.32 -9.75
C ASP A 178 14.26 -19.38 -8.53
N PHE A 179 13.15 -18.96 -7.93
CA PHE A 179 13.15 -18.09 -6.75
C PHE A 179 13.07 -18.88 -5.44
N ASN A 180 13.61 -18.31 -4.37
CA ASN A 180 13.24 -18.73 -3.01
C ASN A 180 11.85 -18.15 -2.67
N MET A 181 10.85 -19.01 -2.58
CA MET A 181 9.46 -18.59 -2.34
C MET A 181 9.24 -17.92 -0.98
N GLU A 182 10.07 -18.16 0.05
CA GLU A 182 9.94 -17.43 1.31
C GLU A 182 10.34 -15.96 1.17
N GLN A 183 11.32 -15.67 0.31
CA GLN A 183 11.76 -14.31 -0.01
C GLN A 183 10.72 -13.60 -0.90
N VAL A 184 10.19 -14.31 -1.89
CA VAL A 184 9.09 -13.80 -2.74
C VAL A 184 7.86 -13.48 -1.90
N ASP A 185 7.47 -14.37 -0.99
CA ASP A 185 6.32 -14.16 -0.11
C ASP A 185 6.53 -12.96 0.82
N PHE A 186 7.74 -12.80 1.38
CA PHE A 186 8.08 -11.62 2.18
C PHE A 186 7.79 -10.31 1.42
N PHE A 187 8.30 -10.16 0.20
CA PHE A 187 8.08 -8.94 -0.58
C PHE A 187 6.63 -8.82 -1.09
N SER A 188 5.99 -9.93 -1.47
CA SER A 188 4.61 -9.93 -1.95
C SER A 188 3.63 -9.43 -0.89
N ARG A 189 3.86 -9.76 0.39
CA ARG A 189 3.06 -9.24 1.52
C ARG A 189 3.23 -7.75 1.78
N LEU A 190 4.36 -7.18 1.36
CA LEU A 190 4.56 -5.73 1.38
C LEU A 190 3.85 -5.03 0.21
N GLY A 191 3.12 -5.78 -0.62
CA GLY A 191 2.46 -5.28 -1.83
C GLY A 191 3.42 -5.13 -3.00
N SER A 192 4.63 -5.68 -2.93
CA SER A 192 5.59 -5.65 -4.02
C SER A 192 5.36 -6.79 -5.01
N TYR A 193 5.96 -6.66 -6.19
CA TYR A 193 6.08 -7.76 -7.14
C TYR A 193 7.48 -7.81 -7.71
N MET A 194 8.10 -9.00 -7.74
CA MET A 194 9.54 -9.12 -7.98
C MET A 194 10.00 -8.51 -9.30
N LEU A 195 9.21 -8.62 -10.38
CA LEU A 195 9.53 -8.00 -11.67
C LEU A 195 9.73 -6.48 -11.58
N TYR A 196 9.03 -5.81 -10.66
CA TYR A 196 9.14 -4.35 -10.49
C TYR A 196 10.18 -3.96 -9.45
N LEU A 197 10.50 -4.88 -8.54
CA LEU A 197 11.45 -4.64 -7.46
C LEU A 197 12.90 -4.96 -7.88
N HIS A 198 13.10 -5.92 -8.79
CA HIS A 198 14.41 -6.22 -9.36
C HIS A 198 14.95 -5.03 -10.16
N GLY A 199 16.24 -4.70 -9.96
CA GLY A 199 16.85 -3.47 -10.49
C GLY A 199 16.62 -2.24 -9.61
N GLN A 200 15.93 -2.39 -8.47
CA GLN A 200 15.85 -1.37 -7.43
C GLN A 200 16.59 -1.86 -6.17
N LYS A 201 17.05 -0.90 -5.36
CA LYS A 201 17.70 -1.20 -4.08
C LYS A 201 16.68 -1.30 -2.95
N CYS A 202 16.90 -2.23 -2.05
CA CYS A 202 16.16 -2.36 -0.81
C CYS A 202 16.95 -1.79 0.37
N SER A 203 16.29 -0.97 1.19
CA SER A 203 16.85 -0.30 2.36
C SER A 203 16.96 -1.26 3.56
N TYR A 204 18.14 -1.36 4.16
CA TYR A 204 18.32 -2.07 5.44
C TYR A 204 17.43 -1.47 6.53
N LYS A 205 17.35 -0.14 6.58
CA LYS A 205 16.58 0.58 7.58
C LYS A 205 15.10 0.20 7.50
N LEU A 206 14.53 0.22 6.30
CA LEU A 206 13.14 -0.18 6.09
C LEU A 206 12.90 -1.64 6.47
N ILE A 207 13.73 -2.57 5.97
CA ILE A 207 13.60 -4.00 6.28
C ILE A 207 13.62 -4.21 7.81
N ASN A 208 14.53 -3.54 8.52
CA ASN A 208 14.64 -3.66 9.97
C ASN A 208 13.44 -3.03 10.70
N GLU A 209 12.88 -1.93 10.20
CA GLU A 209 11.64 -1.36 10.74
C GLU A 209 10.48 -2.35 10.56
N ILE A 210 10.33 -2.94 9.36
CA ILE A 210 9.31 -3.94 9.03
C ILE A 210 9.44 -5.20 9.90
N ASP A 211 10.65 -5.70 10.12
CA ASP A 211 10.90 -6.88 10.95
C ASP A 211 10.38 -6.72 12.39
N ASN A 212 10.31 -5.47 12.87
CA ASN A 212 9.83 -5.14 14.21
C ASN A 212 8.33 -4.81 14.26
N LEU A 213 7.63 -4.78 13.12
CA LEU A 213 6.20 -4.52 13.08
C LEU A 213 5.40 -5.70 13.63
N ASN A 214 4.31 -5.36 14.31
CA ASN A 214 3.29 -6.32 14.69
C ASN A 214 1.92 -5.79 14.27
N PHE A 215 1.70 -5.82 12.95
CA PHE A 215 0.57 -5.12 12.36
C PHE A 215 -0.80 -5.65 12.84
N VAL A 216 -0.93 -6.95 13.14
CA VAL A 216 -2.16 -7.51 13.71
C VAL A 216 -2.55 -6.83 15.01
N ASN A 217 -1.57 -6.60 15.89
CA ASN A 217 -1.83 -5.92 17.16
C ASN A 217 -2.21 -4.46 16.96
N GLU A 218 -1.66 -3.81 15.93
CA GLU A 218 -2.02 -2.44 15.58
C GLU A 218 -3.45 -2.36 15.04
N LEU A 219 -3.87 -3.32 14.21
CA LEU A 219 -5.24 -3.39 13.69
C LEU A 219 -6.29 -3.50 14.81
N ARG A 220 -5.95 -4.07 15.97
CA ARG A 220 -6.87 -4.20 17.13
C ARG A 220 -7.29 -2.86 17.71
N GLN A 221 -6.53 -1.80 17.44
CA GLN A 221 -6.81 -0.46 17.95
C GLN A 221 -7.76 0.33 17.04
N LEU A 222 -8.12 -0.26 15.89
CA LEU A 222 -8.83 0.44 14.84
C LEU A 222 -10.27 -0.05 14.77
N ASN A 223 -11.18 0.91 14.52
CA ASN A 223 -12.59 0.64 14.34
C ASN A 223 -12.96 0.86 12.86
N ASN A 224 -14.01 0.19 12.40
CA ASN A 224 -14.59 0.41 11.07
C ASN A 224 -13.63 0.19 9.89
N ILE A 225 -12.78 -0.84 9.97
CA ILE A 225 -11.91 -1.23 8.86
C ILE A 225 -12.59 -2.26 7.97
N LYS A 226 -12.43 -2.08 6.66
CA LYS A 226 -12.69 -3.11 5.66
C LYS A 226 -11.37 -3.68 5.17
N VAL A 227 -11.27 -5.01 5.15
CA VAL A 227 -10.07 -5.71 4.66
C VAL A 227 -10.45 -6.54 3.45
N VAL A 228 -9.82 -6.27 2.33
CA VAL A 228 -9.87 -7.09 1.12
C VAL A 228 -8.69 -8.05 1.13
N ILE A 229 -8.97 -9.34 0.96
CA ILE A 229 -7.95 -10.38 0.95
C ILE A 229 -8.30 -11.50 -0.05
N GLY A 230 -7.30 -12.18 -0.57
CA GLY A 230 -7.48 -13.34 -1.44
C GLY A 230 -8.10 -14.49 -0.68
N GLU A 231 -9.09 -15.17 -1.26
CA GLU A 231 -9.73 -16.30 -0.57
C GLU A 231 -8.76 -17.43 -0.24
N LYS A 232 -7.67 -17.55 -1.03
CA LYS A 232 -6.65 -18.57 -0.85
C LYS A 232 -5.67 -18.27 0.29
N ASP A 233 -5.62 -17.03 0.79
CA ASP A 233 -4.85 -16.67 1.98
C ASP A 233 -5.62 -17.02 3.27
N GLU A 234 -5.86 -18.32 3.45
CA GLU A 234 -6.64 -18.87 4.55
C GLU A 234 -6.05 -18.52 5.92
N GLU A 235 -4.73 -18.48 6.03
CA GLU A 235 -4.03 -18.18 7.28
C GLU A 235 -4.25 -16.72 7.71
N SER A 236 -4.11 -15.74 6.81
CA SER A 236 -4.42 -14.34 7.15
C SER A 236 -5.89 -14.18 7.50
N ILE A 237 -6.80 -14.85 6.78
CA ILE A 237 -8.24 -14.84 7.06
C ILE A 237 -8.51 -15.40 8.47
N GLN A 238 -7.88 -16.51 8.82
CA GLN A 238 -8.00 -17.12 10.14
C GLN A 238 -7.49 -16.16 11.23
N MET A 239 -6.32 -15.54 11.02
CA MET A 239 -5.77 -14.56 11.96
C MET A 239 -6.69 -13.36 12.16
N LEU A 240 -7.26 -12.79 11.09
CA LEU A 240 -8.23 -11.70 11.21
C LEU A 240 -9.46 -12.14 12.01
N ASN A 241 -10.07 -13.27 11.67
CA ASN A 241 -11.27 -13.76 12.36
C ASN A 241 -11.02 -14.03 13.86
N GLN A 242 -9.84 -14.55 14.22
CA GLN A 242 -9.50 -14.86 15.60
C GLN A 242 -9.16 -13.61 16.43
N ASN A 243 -8.51 -12.62 15.82
CA ASN A 243 -7.94 -11.49 16.55
C ASN A 243 -8.77 -10.21 16.43
N LEU A 244 -9.63 -10.13 15.42
CA LEU A 244 -10.31 -8.93 14.94
C LEU A 244 -11.72 -9.27 14.41
N PRO A 245 -12.60 -9.90 15.22
CA PRO A 245 -13.89 -10.43 14.75
C PRO A 245 -14.85 -9.35 14.24
N GLU A 246 -14.62 -8.08 14.58
CA GLU A 246 -15.44 -6.94 14.15
C GLU A 246 -15.01 -6.36 12.79
N ILE A 247 -13.88 -6.80 12.22
CA ILE A 247 -13.43 -6.33 10.91
C ILE A 247 -14.28 -6.94 9.80
N SER A 248 -14.69 -6.10 8.85
CA SER A 248 -15.37 -6.56 7.65
C SER A 248 -14.35 -7.14 6.67
N ILE A 249 -14.29 -8.47 6.59
CA ILE A 249 -13.43 -9.19 5.65
C ILE A 249 -14.17 -9.40 4.33
N ILE A 250 -13.51 -9.04 3.24
CA ILE A 250 -13.98 -9.15 1.87
C ILE A 250 -13.02 -10.07 1.12
N LYS A 251 -13.52 -11.23 0.70
CA LYS A 251 -12.71 -12.22 -0.01
C LYS A 251 -12.72 -11.99 -1.52
N LEU A 252 -11.55 -12.00 -2.13
CA LEU A 252 -11.37 -12.01 -3.59
C LEU A 252 -11.41 -13.47 -4.08
N PRO A 253 -12.32 -13.81 -5.01
CA PRO A 253 -12.48 -15.20 -5.47
C PRO A 253 -11.24 -15.74 -6.20
N ASP A 254 -10.91 -17.00 -5.96
CA ASP A 254 -9.90 -17.82 -6.64
C ASP A 254 -8.45 -17.26 -6.68
N VAL A 255 -8.08 -16.33 -5.80
CA VAL A 255 -6.74 -15.70 -5.79
C VAL A 255 -6.08 -15.67 -4.41
N TYR A 256 -4.73 -15.60 -4.38
CA TYR A 256 -3.97 -15.24 -3.18
C TYR A 256 -3.80 -13.73 -3.07
N TYR A 257 -3.42 -13.10 -4.20
CA TYR A 257 -3.23 -11.65 -4.33
C TYR A 257 -4.10 -11.08 -5.44
N PHE A 258 -4.51 -9.82 -5.33
CA PHE A 258 -5.34 -9.16 -6.35
C PHE A 258 -4.73 -9.21 -7.76
N HIS A 259 -3.40 -9.28 -7.87
CA HIS A 259 -2.71 -9.27 -9.15
C HIS A 259 -2.65 -10.64 -9.83
N ASP A 260 -3.10 -11.71 -9.17
CA ASP A 260 -3.18 -13.06 -9.74
C ASP A 260 -4.24 -13.15 -10.85
N HIS A 261 -5.28 -12.31 -10.79
CA HIS A 261 -6.36 -12.32 -11.77
C HIS A 261 -6.98 -10.92 -12.00
N PRO A 262 -7.11 -10.43 -13.26
CA PRO A 262 -7.64 -9.09 -13.54
C PRO A 262 -9.00 -8.76 -12.91
N LYS A 263 -9.93 -9.72 -12.88
CA LYS A 263 -11.26 -9.58 -12.25
C LYS A 263 -11.23 -9.19 -10.76
N ALA A 264 -10.12 -9.42 -10.05
CA ALA A 264 -10.01 -9.01 -8.66
C ALA A 264 -10.09 -7.48 -8.51
N VAL A 265 -9.55 -6.72 -9.47
CA VAL A 265 -9.65 -5.26 -9.51
C VAL A 265 -11.12 -4.82 -9.65
N ASP A 266 -11.87 -5.46 -10.55
CA ASP A 266 -13.31 -5.18 -10.73
C ASP A 266 -14.10 -5.43 -9.44
N TYR A 267 -13.75 -6.49 -8.71
CA TYR A 267 -14.38 -6.80 -7.43
C TYR A 267 -14.09 -5.74 -6.37
N ILE A 268 -12.84 -5.27 -6.27
CA ILE A 268 -12.46 -4.16 -5.36
C ILE A 268 -13.24 -2.88 -5.70
N ILE A 269 -13.39 -2.56 -6.98
CA ILE A 269 -14.18 -1.39 -7.42
C ILE A 269 -15.64 -1.51 -6.97
N GLN A 270 -16.24 -2.70 -7.11
CA GLN A 270 -17.62 -2.93 -6.66
C GLN A 270 -17.78 -2.77 -5.15
N VAL A 271 -16.78 -3.21 -4.38
CA VAL A 271 -16.74 -3.05 -2.92
C VAL A 271 -16.76 -1.58 -2.53
N ILE A 272 -15.87 -0.77 -3.13
CA ILE A 272 -15.79 0.67 -2.85
C ILE A 272 -17.09 1.37 -3.27
N HIS A 273 -17.62 1.06 -4.45
CA HIS A 273 -18.86 1.69 -4.91
C HIS A 273 -20.08 1.33 -4.04
N LYS A 274 -20.20 0.08 -3.59
CA LYS A 274 -21.29 -0.34 -2.70
C LYS A 274 -21.20 0.32 -1.33
N SER A 275 -20.00 0.56 -0.81
CA SER A 275 -19.86 1.22 0.49
C SER A 275 -20.32 2.66 0.51
N GLU A 276 -20.27 3.36 -0.63
CA GLU A 276 -20.70 4.76 -0.72
C GLU A 276 -22.20 4.94 -0.96
N LYS A 277 -22.95 3.85 -1.13
CA LYS A 277 -24.42 3.88 -1.28
C LYS A 277 -25.19 3.61 0.02
N ASN A 278 -24.50 3.17 1.06
CA ASN A 278 -25.08 2.80 2.36
C ASN A 278 -24.73 3.85 3.41
#